data_AF-A8V5A3-F1
#
_entry.id   AF-A8V5A3-F1
#
_cell.length_a   1.000
_cell.length_b   1.000
_cell.length_c   1.000
_cell.angle_alpha   90.00
_cell.angle_beta   90.00
_cell.angle_gamma   90.00
#
_symmetry.space_group_name_H-M   'P 1'
#
loop_
_entity.id
_entity.type
_entity.pdbx_description
1 polymer ?
#
loop_
_entity_poly.entity_id
_entity_poly.type
_entity_poly.pdbx_seq_one_letter_code
_entity_poly.pdbx_strand_id
1 'polypeptide(L)'
;MIKNSFKDEILLDFEIFIIDKNIDIKNLQSGKKISLNGEIIGLINKVPFYKCDILSKQGILIGKINKIFDLAESVEIEEKIKE
;
A
#
# COMPACT_ATOMS: atom_id res chain seq x y z
N MET A 1 -5.13 -17.94 -38.42
CA MET A 1 -5.50 -18.30 -37.04
C MET A 1 -4.38 -17.86 -36.13
N ILE A 2 -4.55 -16.74 -35.42
CA ILE A 2 -3.60 -16.28 -34.40
C ILE A 2 -3.90 -17.13 -33.16
N LYS A 3 -2.97 -18.03 -32.80
CA LYS A 3 -3.05 -18.78 -31.54
C LYS A 3 -2.70 -17.82 -30.41
N ASN A 4 -3.73 -17.34 -29.72
CA ASN A 4 -3.57 -16.61 -28.46
C ASN A 4 -3.01 -17.56 -27.39
N SER A 5 -1.72 -17.44 -27.07
CA SER A 5 -1.06 -18.14 -25.98
C SER A 5 -1.10 -17.30 -24.70
N PHE A 6 -2.28 -17.12 -24.12
CA PHE A 6 -2.46 -16.46 -22.81
C PHE A 6 -2.44 -17.48 -21.65
N LYS A 7 -1.66 -18.56 -21.74
CA LYS A 7 -1.79 -19.68 -20.80
C LYS A 7 -1.12 -19.46 -19.44
N ASP A 8 -0.28 -18.42 -19.29
CA ASP A 8 0.54 -18.21 -18.09
C ASP A 8 0.60 -16.73 -17.64
N GLU A 9 -0.46 -15.94 -17.85
CA GLU A 9 -0.51 -14.57 -17.33
C GLU A 9 -0.98 -14.55 -15.87
N ILE A 10 -0.10 -14.12 -14.97
CA ILE A 10 -0.42 -13.86 -13.56
C ILE A 10 -0.82 -12.39 -13.44
N LEU A 11 -2.08 -12.14 -13.08
CA LEU A 11 -2.55 -10.80 -12.74
C LEU A 11 -2.18 -10.47 -11.30
N LEU A 12 -1.56 -9.32 -11.11
CA LEU A 12 -1.20 -8.79 -9.80
C LEU A 12 -1.92 -7.45 -9.60
N ASP A 13 -2.67 -7.35 -8.52
CA ASP A 13 -3.26 -6.10 -8.06
C ASP A 13 -2.32 -5.42 -7.07
N PHE A 14 -2.05 -4.14 -7.27
CA PHE A 14 -1.14 -3.35 -6.44
C PHE A 14 -1.90 -2.25 -5.74
N GLU A 15 -1.82 -2.26 -4.41
CA GLU A 15 -2.46 -1.24 -3.56
C GLU A 15 -1.43 -0.61 -2.63
N ILE A 16 -1.69 0.62 -2.20
CA ILE A 16 -0.84 1.34 -1.25
C ILE A 16 -1.71 1.86 -0.12
N PHE A 17 -1.29 1.56 1.11
CA PHE A 17 -1.97 1.94 2.34
C PHE A 17 -1.06 2.83 3.18
N ILE A 18 -1.67 3.75 3.94
CA ILE A 18 -0.99 4.53 4.97
C ILE A 18 -1.51 4.07 6.32
N ILE A 19 -0.64 3.52 7.15
CA ILE A 19 -0.98 3.05 8.50
C ILE A 19 -0.52 4.10 9.51
N ASP A 20 -1.47 4.85 10.08
CA ASP A 20 -1.20 5.83 11.13
C ASP A 20 -2.07 5.56 12.37
N LYS A 21 -1.42 5.21 13.48
CA LYS A 21 -2.09 4.86 14.74
C LYS A 21 -2.58 6.08 15.53
N ASN A 22 -2.18 7.28 15.15
CA ASN A 22 -2.41 8.50 15.94
C ASN A 22 -3.43 9.45 15.29
N ILE A 23 -4.24 8.97 14.35
CA ILE A 23 -5.28 9.79 13.73
C ILE A 23 -6.39 10.08 14.75
N ASP A 24 -6.51 11.34 15.18
CA ASP A 24 -7.66 11.78 15.95
C ASP A 24 -8.87 12.05 15.03
N ILE A 25 -9.75 11.06 14.96
CA ILE A 25 -10.98 11.13 14.15
C ILE A 25 -12.10 11.96 14.79
N LYS A 26 -11.98 12.36 16.08
CA LYS A 26 -13.08 12.99 16.83
C LYS A 26 -13.50 14.36 16.27
N ASN A 27 -12.65 14.99 15.47
CA ASN A 27 -12.89 16.32 14.91
C ASN A 27 -12.73 16.36 13.38
N LEU A 28 -13.06 15.26 12.69
CA LEU A 28 -13.13 15.22 11.23
C LEU A 28 -14.31 16.07 10.75
N GLN A 29 -14.00 17.06 9.91
CA GLN A 29 -14.99 17.94 9.28
C GLN A 29 -14.67 18.05 7.80
N SER A 30 -15.70 18.25 6.97
CA SER A 30 -15.52 18.44 5.54
C SER A 30 -14.58 19.60 5.23
N GLY A 31 -13.64 19.40 4.31
CA GLY A 31 -12.64 20.40 3.92
C GLY A 31 -11.48 20.59 4.91
N LYS A 32 -11.50 19.92 6.07
CA LYS A 32 -10.39 19.97 7.03
C LYS A 32 -9.22 19.13 6.52
N LYS A 33 -8.03 19.73 6.49
CA LYS A 33 -6.78 19.01 6.23
C LYS A 33 -6.35 18.28 7.50
N ILE A 34 -5.98 17.01 7.35
CA ILE A 34 -5.35 16.22 8.40
C ILE A 34 -3.93 15.85 7.95
N SER A 35 -2.99 15.86 8.89
CA SER A 35 -1.65 15.35 8.65
C SER A 35 -1.64 13.86 8.95
N LEU A 36 -1.12 13.06 8.04
CA LEU A 36 -0.84 11.65 8.26
C LEU A 36 0.66 11.50 8.43
N ASN A 37 1.09 10.85 9.50
CA ASN A 37 2.50 10.56 9.81
C ASN A 37 2.76 9.04 9.81
N GLY A 38 1.87 8.29 9.19
CA GLY A 38 1.91 6.84 9.13
C GLY A 38 2.95 6.25 8.18
N GLU A 39 3.19 4.95 8.34
CA GLU A 39 4.03 4.20 7.42
C GLU A 39 3.26 3.88 6.14
N ILE A 40 3.95 3.90 5.00
CA ILE A 40 3.36 3.56 3.71
C ILE A 40 3.70 2.11 3.35
N ILE A 41 2.65 1.32 3.18
CA ILE A 41 2.72 -0.12 2.95
C ILE A 41 2.13 -0.43 1.58
N GLY A 42 2.87 -1.15 0.76
CA GLY A 42 2.41 -1.70 -0.50
C GLY A 42 1.89 -3.12 -0.34
N LEU A 43 0.73 -3.37 -0.92
CA LEU A 43 0.07 -4.66 -0.93
C LEU A 43 0.10 -5.24 -2.35
N ILE A 44 0.20 -6.56 -2.44
CA ILE A 44 0.00 -7.31 -3.67
C ILE A 44 -1.15 -8.28 -3.43
N ASN A 45 -2.20 -8.20 -4.24
CA ASN A 45 -3.43 -8.98 -4.07
C ASN A 45 -3.97 -8.92 -2.62
N LYS A 46 -4.05 -7.72 -2.06
CA LYS A 46 -4.48 -7.45 -0.66
C LYS A 46 -3.57 -8.00 0.45
N VAL A 47 -2.40 -8.54 0.12
CA VAL A 47 -1.42 -9.01 1.12
C VAL A 47 -0.33 -7.95 1.30
N PRO A 48 -0.04 -7.48 2.52
CA PRO A 48 1.10 -6.61 2.79
C PRO A 48 2.39 -7.23 2.29
N PHE A 49 3.13 -6.52 1.45
CA PHE A 49 4.30 -7.10 0.78
C PHE A 49 5.57 -6.25 0.93
N TYR A 50 5.44 -4.92 0.99
CA TYR A 50 6.61 -4.06 1.12
C TYR A 50 6.32 -2.74 1.84
N LYS A 51 7.36 -2.15 2.43
CA LYS A 51 7.36 -0.76 2.91
C LYS A 51 7.97 0.13 1.84
N CYS A 52 7.38 1.30 1.61
CA CYS A 52 7.90 2.26 0.64
C CYS A 52 7.82 3.70 1.12
N ASP A 53 8.55 4.59 0.45
CA ASP A 53 8.30 6.02 0.48
C ASP A 53 7.69 6.46 -0.85
N ILE A 54 6.82 7.48 -0.82
CA ILE A 54 6.24 8.05 -2.02
C ILE A 54 6.91 9.38 -2.34
N LEU A 55 7.45 9.48 -3.54
CA LEU A 55 8.05 10.70 -4.08
C LEU A 55 7.17 11.21 -5.22
N SER A 56 7.00 12.54 -5.32
CA SER A 56 6.35 13.16 -6.47
C SER A 56 7.39 13.82 -7.37
N LYS A 57 7.42 13.45 -8.65
CA LYS A 57 8.29 14.05 -9.66
C LYS A 57 7.50 14.31 -10.93
N GLN A 58 7.36 15.59 -11.30
CA GLN A 58 6.66 16.00 -12.52
C GLN A 58 5.20 15.49 -12.59
N GLY A 59 4.50 15.44 -11.45
CA GLY A 59 3.12 14.94 -11.36
C GLY A 59 2.99 13.42 -11.32
N ILE A 60 4.11 12.69 -11.40
CA ILE A 60 4.14 11.22 -11.26
C ILE A 60 4.49 10.87 -9.82
N LEU A 61 3.70 9.97 -9.23
CA LEU A 61 4.01 9.36 -7.94
C LEU A 61 4.91 8.14 -8.15
N ILE A 62 6.04 8.11 -7.46
CA ILE A 62 7.04 7.06 -7.53
C ILE A 62 7.18 6.45 -6.14
N GLY A 63 6.84 5.16 -6.02
CA GLY A 63 7.08 4.38 -4.80
C GLY A 63 8.50 3.84 -4.78
N LYS A 64 9.31 4.32 -3.84
CA LYS A 64 10.64 3.75 -3.57
C LYS A 64 10.47 2.64 -2.53
N ILE A 65 10.62 1.39 -2.95
CA ILE A 65 10.60 0.24 -2.04
C ILE A 65 11.83 0.31 -1.13
N ASN A 66 11.58 0.35 0.17
CA ASN A 66 12.61 0.40 1.21
C ASN A 66 12.88 -0.98 1.81
N LYS A 67 11.84 -1.80 1.93
CA LYS A 67 11.92 -3.15 2.49
C LYS A 67 10.83 -4.03 1.88
N ILE A 68 11.18 -5.25 1.51
CA ILE A 68 10.23 -6.32 1.19
C ILE A 68 10.05 -7.16 2.45
N PHE A 69 8.82 -7.50 2.77
CA PHE A 69 8.49 -8.27 3.97
C PHE A 69 8.68 -9.77 3.73
N ASP A 70 9.03 -10.47 4.80
CA ASP A 70 8.80 -11.92 4.85
C ASP A 70 7.36 -12.24 5.24
N LEU A 71 7.01 -13.54 5.22
CA LEU A 71 5.66 -14.00 5.55
C LEU A 71 5.22 -13.65 6.97
N ALA A 72 6.12 -13.69 7.95
CA ALA A 72 5.79 -13.41 9.34
C ALA A 72 5.46 -11.91 9.50
N GLU A 73 6.29 -11.05 8.92
CA GLU A 73 6.08 -9.60 8.90
C GLU A 73 4.79 -9.21 8.19
N SER A 74 4.48 -9.85 7.05
CA SER A 74 3.24 -9.63 6.32
C SER A 74 2.00 -9.93 7.17
N VAL A 75 2.01 -11.03 7.93
CA VAL A 75 0.90 -11.41 8.82
C VAL A 75 0.76 -10.41 9.96
N GLU A 76 1.85 -10.02 10.62
CA GLU A 76 1.81 -9.02 11.70
C GLU A 76 1.27 -7.67 11.23
N ILE A 77 1.55 -7.27 9.99
CA ILE A 77 1.04 -6.03 9.42
C ILE A 77 -0.43 -6.18 9.03
N GLU A 78 -0.84 -7.33 8.49
CA GLU A 78 -2.24 -7.59 8.16
C GLU A 78 -3.14 -7.51 9.40
N GLU A 79 -2.68 -8.01 10.55
CA GLU A 79 -3.38 -7.88 11.83
C GLU A 79 -3.54 -6.42 12.24
N LYS A 80 -2.49 -5.60 12.10
CA LYS A 80 -2.55 -4.15 12.40
C LYS A 80 -3.51 -3.36 11.50
N ILE A 81 -3.78 -3.84 10.29
CA ILE A 81 -4.72 -3.19 9.35
C ILE A 81 -6.18 -3.52 9.72
N LYS A 82 -6.42 -4.67 10.36
CA LYS A 82 -7.76 -5.13 10.73
C LYS A 82 -8.27 -4.55 12.06
N GLU A 83 -7.37 -4.07 12.93
CA GLU A 83 -7.68 -3.36 14.18
C GLU A 83 -8.16 -1.92 13.94
#